data_AF-A0A967VTV2-F1
#
_entry.id   AF-A0A967VTV2-F1
#
_cell.length_a   1.000
_cell.length_b   1.000
_cell.length_c   1.000
_cell.angle_alpha   90.00
_cell.angle_beta   90.00
_cell.angle_gamma   90.00
#
_symmetry.space_group_name_H-M   'P 1'
#
loop_
_entity.id
_entity.type
_entity.pdbx_description
1 polymer ?
#
loop_
_entity_poly.entity_id
_entity_poly.type
_entity_poly.pdbx_seq_one_letter_code
_entity_poly.pdbx_strand_id
1 'polypeptide(L)'
;MADNLPTIWKADPHTFAKHEILKVYLQKWSTILSNYIKDRKQFLLFVDGFAGPGIYKGGEDGSPILAIKTVLNHSQRFPTPISFLFIEEDKERHDVLIGLLKRMKQQTDESEKISTIDIELGDCEDILNGKITDLDNKGHRF
;
A
#
# COMPACT_ATOMS: atom_id res chain seq x y z
N MET A 1 15.00 6.89 12.81
CA MET A 1 15.33 6.17 14.06
C MET A 1 14.40 4.97 14.09
N ALA A 2 14.93 3.78 13.84
CA ALA A 2 14.16 2.55 13.95
C ALA A 2 13.57 2.42 15.37
N ASP A 3 12.30 2.07 15.46
CA ASP A 3 11.69 1.74 16.75
C ASP A 3 12.35 0.46 17.32
N ASN A 4 12.28 0.27 18.65
CA ASN A 4 12.84 -0.91 19.30
C ASN A 4 11.83 -2.09 19.33
N LEU A 5 10.85 -2.12 18.43
CA LEU A 5 9.84 -3.17 18.41
C LEU A 5 10.41 -4.43 17.72
N PRO A 6 9.96 -5.63 18.14
CA PRO A 6 10.27 -6.85 17.41
C PRO A 6 9.67 -6.81 16.00
N THR A 7 10.09 -7.73 15.12
CA THR A 7 9.60 -7.89 13.74
C THR A 7 8.08 -7.94 13.65
N ILE A 8 7.42 -8.60 14.60
CA ILE A 8 5.96 -8.65 14.75
C ILE A 8 5.61 -8.31 16.20
N TRP A 9 4.81 -7.26 16.38
CA TRP A 9 4.43 -6.76 17.71
C TRP A 9 2.92 -6.75 17.90
N LYS A 10 2.50 -6.53 19.15
CA LYS A 10 1.09 -6.31 19.49
C LYS A 10 0.73 -4.88 19.10
N ALA A 11 -0.29 -4.70 18.26
CA ALA A 11 -0.80 -3.38 17.94
C ALA A 11 -1.47 -2.73 19.16
N ASP A 12 -1.25 -1.43 19.30
CA ASP A 12 -1.96 -0.62 20.28
C ASP A 12 -3.39 -0.32 19.81
N PRO A 13 -4.35 -0.09 20.73
CA PRO A 13 -5.73 0.26 20.38
C PRO A 13 -5.85 1.43 19.40
N HIS A 14 -4.97 2.43 19.51
CA HIS A 14 -5.00 3.59 18.63
C HIS A 14 -4.54 3.27 17.19
N THR A 15 -3.75 2.21 16.98
CA THR A 15 -3.38 1.70 15.65
C THR A 15 -4.61 1.17 14.92
N PHE A 16 -5.48 0.42 15.62
CA PHE A 16 -6.74 -0.03 15.03
C PHE A 16 -7.68 1.13 14.68
N ALA A 17 -7.70 2.20 15.47
CA ALA A 17 -8.44 3.41 15.11
C ALA A 17 -7.90 4.05 13.83
N LYS A 18 -6.57 4.14 13.67
CA LYS A 18 -5.94 4.60 12.41
C LYS A 18 -6.30 3.70 11.23
N HIS A 19 -6.36 2.39 11.43
CA HIS A 19 -6.75 1.41 10.40
C HIS A 19 -8.18 1.60 9.92
N GLU A 20 -9.14 1.85 10.82
CA GLU A 20 -10.51 2.14 10.43
C GLU A 20 -10.61 3.45 9.64
N ILE A 21 -9.86 4.49 10.04
CA ILE A 21 -9.77 5.74 9.27
C ILE A 21 -9.20 5.47 7.88
N LEU A 22 -8.09 4.74 7.78
CA LEU A 22 -7.46 4.38 6.51
C LEU A 22 -8.44 3.65 5.60
N LYS A 23 -9.17 2.67 6.13
CA LYS A 23 -10.16 1.90 5.36
C LYS A 23 -11.27 2.79 4.81
N VAL A 24 -11.90 3.60 5.66
CA VAL A 24 -12.98 4.51 5.23
C VAL A 24 -12.48 5.55 4.23
N TYR A 25 -11.27 6.06 4.45
CA TYR A 25 -10.63 7.01 3.54
C TYR A 25 -10.39 6.37 2.18
N LEU A 26 -9.74 5.19 2.15
CA LEU A 26 -9.39 4.51 0.92
C LEU A 26 -10.64 4.07 0.14
N GLN A 27 -11.70 3.59 0.80
CA GLN A 27 -12.98 3.28 0.13
C GLN A 27 -13.54 4.47 -0.65
N LYS A 28 -13.57 5.65 -0.04
CA LYS A 28 -14.15 6.84 -0.67
C LYS A 28 -13.22 7.44 -1.73
N TRP A 29 -11.96 7.67 -1.37
CA TRP A 29 -11.04 8.41 -2.21
C TRP A 29 -10.51 7.60 -3.39
N SER A 30 -10.36 6.27 -3.25
CA SER A 30 -10.02 5.41 -4.39
C SER A 30 -11.02 5.58 -5.53
N THR A 31 -12.31 5.53 -5.22
CA THR A 31 -13.39 5.72 -6.18
C THR A 31 -13.32 7.10 -6.82
N ILE A 32 -13.24 8.16 -6.01
CA ILE A 32 -13.26 9.54 -6.49
C ILE A 32 -12.06 9.79 -7.43
N LEU A 33 -10.86 9.43 -6.99
CA LEU A 33 -9.63 9.66 -7.75
C LEU A 33 -9.57 8.80 -9.01
N SER A 34 -9.96 7.53 -8.92
CA SER A 34 -10.02 6.62 -10.07
C SER A 34 -10.97 7.11 -11.17
N ASN A 35 -12.09 7.75 -10.80
CA ASN A 35 -13.03 8.35 -11.78
C ASN A 35 -12.57 9.71 -12.31
N TYR A 36 -11.71 10.43 -11.57
CA TYR A 36 -11.23 11.75 -11.97
C TYR A 36 -10.11 11.68 -13.01
N ILE A 37 -9.31 10.62 -12.99
CA ILE A 37 -8.23 10.40 -13.94
C ILE A 37 -8.81 10.14 -15.35
N LYS A 38 -8.53 11.06 -16.29
CA LYS A 38 -8.99 10.96 -17.69
C LYS A 38 -7.86 10.77 -18.69
N ASP A 39 -6.64 11.19 -18.33
CA ASP A 39 -5.46 11.01 -19.17
C ASP A 39 -4.84 9.64 -18.91
N ARG A 40 -4.59 8.87 -19.97
CA ARG A 40 -3.92 7.55 -19.87
C ARG A 40 -2.46 7.64 -19.43
N LYS A 41 -1.88 8.84 -19.38
CA LYS A 41 -0.55 9.10 -18.80
C LYS A 41 -0.59 9.28 -17.28
N GLN A 42 -1.76 9.43 -16.68
CA GLN A 42 -1.92 9.54 -15.24
C GLN A 42 -2.31 8.19 -14.65
N PHE A 43 -1.94 7.97 -13.39
CA PHE A 43 -2.24 6.75 -12.65
C PHE A 43 -2.45 7.08 -11.18
N LEU A 44 -3.08 6.17 -10.44
CA LEU A 44 -3.33 6.32 -9.02
C LEU A 44 -2.36 5.43 -8.24
N LEU A 45 -1.49 6.06 -7.44
CA LEU A 45 -0.52 5.37 -6.58
C LEU A 45 -0.87 5.61 -5.12
N PHE A 46 -1.08 4.53 -4.37
CA PHE A 46 -1.09 4.53 -2.92
C PHE A 46 0.32 4.23 -2.42
N VAL A 47 0.83 5.06 -1.51
CA VAL A 47 2.14 4.87 -0.89
C VAL A 47 1.98 4.68 0.62
N ASP A 48 2.55 3.60 1.17
CA ASP A 48 2.77 3.44 2.61
C ASP A 48 4.27 3.52 2.87
N GLY A 49 4.70 4.60 3.54
CA GLY A 49 6.12 4.85 3.82
C GLY A 49 6.68 4.04 4.99
N PHE A 50 5.81 3.45 5.81
CA PHE A 50 6.19 2.72 7.02
C PHE A 50 5.31 1.47 7.13
N ALA A 51 5.41 0.61 6.10
CA ALA A 51 4.48 -0.48 5.86
C ALA A 51 4.47 -1.55 6.98
N GLY A 52 5.60 -1.71 7.68
CA GLY A 52 5.77 -2.73 8.71
C GLY A 52 5.68 -4.16 8.13
N PRO A 53 5.51 -5.16 9.01
CA PRO A 53 5.43 -6.57 8.61
C PRO A 53 4.12 -6.94 7.90
N GLY A 54 3.16 -6.02 7.80
CA GLY A 54 1.82 -6.29 7.26
C GLY A 54 0.91 -7.15 8.15
N ILE A 55 1.37 -7.58 9.33
CA ILE A 55 0.59 -8.38 10.29
C ILE A 55 1.04 -8.11 11.73
N TYR A 56 0.10 -8.10 12.67
CA TYR A 56 0.39 -7.99 14.10
C TYR A 56 0.36 -9.35 14.81
N LYS A 57 0.84 -9.37 16.05
CA LYS A 57 1.00 -10.59 16.86
C LYS A 57 -0.30 -11.38 17.05
N GLY A 58 -1.47 -10.73 17.06
CA GLY A 58 -2.78 -11.40 17.17
C GLY A 58 -3.33 -11.92 15.84
N GLY A 59 -2.60 -11.74 14.74
CA GLY A 59 -3.03 -12.10 13.39
C GLY A 59 -3.83 -11.00 12.68
N GLU A 60 -3.93 -9.81 13.28
CA GLU A 60 -4.61 -8.67 12.68
C GLU A 60 -3.80 -8.10 11.51
N ASP A 61 -4.49 -7.68 10.47
CA ASP A 61 -3.87 -7.11 9.27
C ASP A 61 -3.21 -5.73 9.57
N GLY A 62 -2.00 -5.55 9.05
CA GLY A 62 -1.31 -4.26 8.96
C GLY A 62 -1.92 -3.34 7.88
N SER A 63 -1.47 -2.08 7.83
CA SER A 63 -1.93 -1.10 6.81
C SER A 63 -1.76 -1.56 5.36
N PRO A 64 -0.68 -2.26 4.94
CA PRO A 64 -0.54 -2.70 3.55
C PRO A 64 -1.61 -3.71 3.14
N ILE A 65 -1.83 -4.71 4.01
CA ILE A 65 -2.79 -5.78 3.76
C ILE A 65 -4.22 -5.24 3.82
N LEU A 66 -4.50 -4.34 4.77
CA LEU A 66 -5.79 -3.68 4.88
C LEU A 66 -6.09 -2.81 3.64
N ALA A 67 -5.11 -2.07 3.13
CA ALA A 67 -5.26 -1.24 1.94
C ALA A 67 -5.62 -2.08 0.70
N ILE A 68 -4.89 -3.17 0.46
CA ILE A 68 -5.17 -4.11 -0.63
C ILE A 68 -6.57 -4.72 -0.47
N LYS A 69 -6.88 -5.29 0.71
CA LYS A 69 -8.19 -5.92 0.97
C LYS A 69 -9.33 -4.93 0.78
N THR A 70 -9.13 -3.66 1.15
CA THR A 70 -10.13 -2.61 0.98
C THR A 70 -10.45 -2.36 -0.49
N VAL A 71 -9.44 -2.32 -1.35
CA VAL A 71 -9.61 -2.11 -2.79
C VAL A 71 -10.16 -3.36 -3.49
N LEU A 72 -9.64 -4.55 -3.17
CA LEU A 72 -10.14 -5.81 -3.73
C LEU A 72 -11.63 -6.01 -3.46
N ASN A 73 -12.03 -5.85 -2.20
CA ASN A 73 -13.40 -6.07 -1.74
C ASN A 73 -14.33 -4.88 -2.02
N HIS A 74 -13.85 -3.83 -2.68
CA HIS A 74 -14.69 -2.69 -3.03
C HIS A 74 -15.78 -3.10 -4.03
N SER A 75 -17.03 -2.70 -3.79
CA SER A 75 -18.16 -3.07 -4.66
C SER A 75 -18.15 -2.34 -6.00
N GLN A 76 -17.57 -1.14 -6.02
CA GLN A 76 -17.49 -0.32 -7.23
C GLN A 76 -16.29 -0.70 -8.10
N ARG A 77 -16.41 -0.43 -9.40
CA ARG A 77 -15.30 -0.53 -10.35
C ARG A 77 -14.42 0.72 -10.26
N PHE A 78 -13.15 0.53 -10.59
CA PHE A 78 -12.16 1.61 -10.68
C PHE A 78 -11.76 1.76 -12.15
N PRO A 79 -12.24 2.79 -12.88
CA PRO A 79 -11.86 3.03 -14.27
C PRO A 79 -10.33 3.11 -14.45
N THR A 80 -9.64 3.69 -13.47
CA THR A 80 -8.19 3.62 -13.33
C THR A 80 -7.84 2.70 -12.16
N PRO A 81 -7.21 1.54 -12.39
CA PRO A 81 -6.79 0.65 -11.31
C PRO A 81 -5.72 1.30 -10.43
N ILE A 82 -5.57 0.79 -9.23
CA ILE A 82 -4.72 1.37 -8.20
C ILE A 82 -3.41 0.61 -8.14
N SER A 83 -2.30 1.34 -8.15
CA SER A 83 -0.98 0.83 -7.83
C SER A 83 -0.68 1.05 -6.35
N PHE A 84 0.07 0.14 -5.74
CA PHE A 84 0.55 0.24 -4.38
C PHE A 84 2.08 0.24 -4.35
N LEU A 85 2.65 1.09 -3.50
CA LEU A 85 4.05 1.10 -3.14
C LEU A 85 4.15 1.02 -1.61
N PHE A 86 4.75 -0.05 -1.12
CA PHE A 86 5.00 -0.25 0.30
C PHE A 86 6.50 -0.15 0.57
N ILE A 87 6.89 0.73 1.50
CA ILE A 87 8.28 0.96 1.87
C ILE A 87 8.48 0.52 3.32
N GLU A 88 9.52 -0.25 3.56
CA GLU A 88 9.91 -0.70 4.89
C GLU A 88 11.43 -0.71 5.02
N GLU A 89 11.95 -0.10 6.08
CA GLU A 89 13.39 0.01 6.32
C GLU A 89 13.97 -1.27 6.95
N ASP A 90 13.19 -1.93 7.82
CA ASP A 90 13.62 -3.16 8.49
C ASP A 90 13.49 -4.38 7.57
N LYS A 91 14.63 -5.02 7.31
CA LYS A 91 14.71 -6.18 6.42
C LYS A 91 13.81 -7.33 6.85
N GLU A 92 13.71 -7.63 8.14
CA GLU A 92 12.92 -8.76 8.61
C GLU A 92 11.42 -8.48 8.46
N ARG A 93 10.97 -7.26 8.76
CA ARG A 93 9.58 -6.83 8.54
C ARG A 93 9.22 -6.87 7.07
N HIS A 94 10.11 -6.34 6.23
CA HIS A 94 9.99 -6.37 4.78
C HIS A 94 9.85 -7.82 4.25
N ASP A 95 10.68 -8.75 4.72
CA ASP A 95 10.62 -10.15 4.30
C ASP A 95 9.30 -10.83 4.71
N VAL A 96 8.77 -10.51 5.89
CA VAL A 96 7.44 -10.97 6.33
C VAL A 96 6.35 -10.43 5.40
N LEU A 97 6.39 -9.14 5.09
CA LEU A 97 5.41 -8.49 4.20
C LEU A 97 5.42 -9.13 2.81
N ILE A 98 6.60 -9.38 2.22
CA ILE A 98 6.74 -10.14 0.97
C ILE A 98 6.05 -11.49 1.08
N GLY A 99 6.28 -12.21 2.18
CA GLY A 99 5.68 -13.52 2.43
C GLY A 99 4.15 -13.48 2.44
N LEU A 100 3.55 -12.44 3.03
CA LEU A 100 2.10 -12.23 3.06
C LEU A 100 1.55 -11.90 1.68
N LEU A 101 2.19 -10.97 0.96
CA LEU A 101 1.74 -10.55 -0.37
C LEU A 101 1.86 -11.67 -1.42
N LYS A 102 2.86 -12.55 -1.30
CA LYS A 102 2.94 -13.77 -2.12
C LYS A 102 1.71 -14.66 -1.98
N ARG A 103 1.08 -14.73 -0.79
CA ARG A 103 -0.13 -15.53 -0.56
C ARG A 103 -1.38 -14.89 -1.19
N MET A 104 -1.37 -13.57 -1.33
CA MET A 104 -2.48 -12.82 -1.93
C MET A 104 -2.30 -12.63 -3.45
N LYS A 105 -1.13 -12.98 -4.00
CA LYS A 105 -0.75 -12.71 -5.38
C LYS A 105 -1.78 -13.16 -6.41
N GLN A 106 -2.34 -14.36 -6.25
CA GLN A 106 -3.36 -14.85 -7.19
C GLN A 106 -4.60 -13.93 -7.19
N GLN A 107 -5.11 -13.56 -6.01
CA GLN A 107 -6.29 -12.69 -5.88
C GLN A 107 -6.02 -11.28 -6.41
N THR A 108 -4.79 -10.78 -6.28
CA THR A 108 -4.41 -9.46 -6.79
C THR A 108 -4.23 -9.47 -8.29
N ASP A 109 -3.63 -10.52 -8.86
CA ASP A 109 -3.36 -10.64 -10.30
C ASP A 109 -4.65 -10.84 -11.11
N GLU A 110 -5.66 -11.50 -10.54
CA GLU A 110 -6.98 -11.70 -11.16
C GLU A 110 -7.88 -10.44 -11.09
N SER A 111 -7.49 -9.42 -10.33
CA SER A 111 -8.33 -8.26 -10.06
C SER A 111 -8.08 -7.10 -11.02
N GLU A 112 -9.12 -6.66 -11.73
CA GLU A 112 -9.07 -5.44 -12.56
C GLU A 112 -8.92 -4.14 -11.74
N LYS A 113 -8.98 -4.22 -10.40
CA LYS A 113 -8.93 -3.05 -9.50
C LYS A 113 -7.52 -2.66 -9.10
N ILE A 114 -6.56 -3.57 -9.23
CA ILE A 114 -5.17 -3.38 -8.81
C ILE A 114 -4.28 -3.49 -10.04
N SER A 115 -3.39 -2.51 -10.22
CA SER A 115 -2.45 -2.51 -11.35
C SER A 115 -1.13 -3.16 -10.99
N THR A 116 -0.50 -2.69 -9.90
CA THR A 116 0.81 -3.18 -9.43
C THR A 116 0.89 -3.09 -7.92
N ILE A 117 1.71 -3.96 -7.33
CA ILE A 117 2.06 -3.90 -5.91
C ILE A 117 3.58 -4.02 -5.83
N ASP A 118 4.23 -2.90 -5.53
CA ASP A 118 5.68 -2.80 -5.33
C ASP A 118 5.99 -2.78 -3.83
N ILE A 119 7.07 -3.45 -3.43
CA ILE A 119 7.59 -3.45 -2.06
C ILE A 119 9.07 -3.11 -2.15
N GLU A 120 9.49 -2.07 -1.44
CA GLU A 120 10.85 -1.57 -1.46
C GLU A 120 11.45 -1.62 -0.06
N LEU A 121 12.69 -2.13 0.03
CA LEU A 121 13.49 -2.13 1.25
C LEU A 121 14.30 -0.84 1.31
N GLY A 122 14.06 0.01 2.31
CA GLY A 122 14.83 1.22 2.52
C GLY A 122 14.07 2.31 3.26
N ASP A 123 14.70 3.48 3.34
CA ASP A 123 14.10 4.66 3.93
C ASP A 123 13.01 5.25 3.02
N CYS A 124 11.91 5.70 3.63
CA CYS A 124 10.76 6.26 2.91
C CYS A 124 11.12 7.49 2.08
N GLU A 125 11.91 8.41 2.63
CA GLU A 125 12.23 9.68 1.97
C GLU A 125 13.09 9.42 0.73
N ASP A 126 14.13 8.60 0.87
CA ASP A 126 15.03 8.24 -0.23
C ASP A 126 14.28 7.53 -1.37
N ILE A 127 13.49 6.50 -1.04
CA ILE A 127 12.76 5.70 -2.03
C ILE A 127 11.68 6.55 -2.71
N LEU A 128 10.92 7.34 -1.96
CA LEU A 128 9.84 8.16 -2.51
C LEU A 128 10.37 9.27 -3.42
N ASN A 129 11.43 9.97 -3.01
CA ASN A 129 12.07 11.00 -3.83
C ASN A 129 12.67 10.41 -5.12
N GLY A 130 13.30 9.22 -5.02
CA GLY A 130 13.78 8.48 -6.18
C GLY A 130 12.65 8.13 -7.15
N LYS A 131 11.54 7.58 -6.63
CA LYS A 131 10.37 7.20 -7.45
C LYS A 131 9.73 8.41 -8.13
N ILE A 132 9.59 9.55 -7.43
CA ILE A 132 9.05 10.79 -8.00
C ILE A 132 9.95 11.28 -9.14
N THR A 133 11.26 11.32 -8.91
CA THR A 133 12.24 11.74 -9.93
C THR A 133 12.20 10.86 -11.18
N ASP A 134 12.09 9.54 -11.00
CA ASP A 134 11.96 8.59 -12.10
C ASP A 134 10.67 8.78 -12.91
N LEU A 135 9.57 9.11 -12.24
CA LEU A 135 8.28 9.36 -12.88
C LEU A 135 8.28 10.67 -13.68
N ASP A 136 8.89 11.72 -13.14
CA ASP A 136 9.10 12.99 -13.86
C ASP A 136 9.94 12.77 -15.13
N ASN A 137 11.04 12.00 -15.02
CA ASN A 137 11.90 11.66 -16.14
C ASN A 137 11.18 10.84 -17.23
N LYS A 138 10.19 10.02 -16.85
CA LYS A 138 9.34 9.25 -17.77
C LYS A 138 8.20 10.08 -18.36
N GLY A 139 8.10 11.37 -18.01
CA GLY A 139 7.11 12.30 -18.53
C GLY A 139 5.73 12.18 -17.88
N HIS A 140 5.63 11.54 -16.71
CA HIS A 140 4.44 11.63 -15.86
C HIS A 140 4.46 12.99 -15.16
N ARG A 141 3.33 13.71 -15.17
CA ARG A 141 3.19 14.98 -14.44
C ARG A 141 2.19 14.77 -13.31
N PHE A 142 2.58 15.16 -12.10
CA PHE A 142 1.77 15.10 -10.89
C PHE A 142 0.75 16.25 -10.82
#